data_AF-A0A925J024-F1
#
_entry.id   AF-A0A925J024-F1
#
_cell.length_a   1.000
_cell.length_b   1.000
_cell.length_c   1.000
_cell.angle_alpha   90.00
_cell.angle_beta   90.00
_cell.angle_gamma   90.00
#
_symmetry.space_group_name_H-M   'P 1'
#
loop_
_entity.id
_entity.type
_entity.pdbx_description
1 polymer ?
#
loop_
_entity_poly.entity_id
_entity_poly.type
_entity_poly.pdbx_seq_one_letter_code
_entity_poly.pdbx_strand_id
1 'polypeptide(L)'
;MKFGVVVFPGSNCDDDTCHAFGTLLGQDIVKLWHKDHDLKSCDLLIIPGGFSYGDYLRSGAIARFSPIMNEVIVHANRGGYVLGICNGFQI
;
A
#
# COMPACT_ATOMS: atom_id res chain seq x y z
N MET A 1 13.53 -1.33 10.05
CA MET A 1 12.07 -1.33 9.84
C MET A 1 11.83 -1.86 8.44
N LYS A 2 10.87 -2.75 8.28
CA LYS A 2 10.50 -3.32 6.98
C LYS A 2 9.26 -2.64 6.43
N PHE A 3 9.35 -2.21 5.17
CA PHE A 3 8.33 -1.39 4.51
C PHE A 3 7.57 -2.25 3.50
N GLY A 4 6.24 -2.22 3.57
CA GLY A 4 5.38 -2.95 2.65
C GLY A 4 4.65 -1.99 1.73
N VAL A 5 4.90 -2.04 0.42
CA VAL A 5 4.16 -1.23 -0.57
C VAL A 5 3.06 -2.08 -1.19
N VAL A 6 1.80 -1.68 -1.00
CA VAL A 6 0.66 -2.41 -1.54
C VAL A 6 0.50 -2.13 -3.03
N VAL A 7 0.39 -3.16 -3.85
CA VAL A 7 0.21 -3.07 -5.31
C VAL A 7 -1.23 -3.44 -5.66
N PHE A 8 -2.02 -2.44 -6.10
CA PHE A 8 -3.35 -2.64 -6.67
C PHE A 8 -3.30 -2.62 -8.19
N PRO A 9 -4.27 -3.26 -8.88
CA PRO A 9 -4.49 -3.03 -10.29
C PRO A 9 -4.73 -1.53 -10.55
N GLY A 10 -3.96 -0.90 -11.43
CA GLY A 10 -4.09 0.53 -11.75
C GLY A 10 -3.34 1.50 -10.82
N SER A 11 -2.74 1.02 -9.72
CA SER A 11 -1.68 1.79 -9.06
C SER A 11 -0.51 2.01 -10.04
N ASN A 12 0.15 3.17 -9.96
CA ASN A 12 1.23 3.52 -10.89
C ASN A 12 2.44 4.19 -10.22
N CYS A 13 2.36 4.51 -8.93
CA CYS A 13 3.47 5.06 -8.16
C CYS A 13 4.02 4.04 -7.13
N ASP A 14 3.71 2.75 -7.27
CA ASP A 14 4.27 1.70 -6.41
C ASP A 14 5.78 1.57 -6.65
N ASP A 15 6.25 1.60 -7.89
CA ASP A 15 7.69 1.62 -8.22
C ASP A 15 8.39 2.91 -7.77
N ASP A 16 7.74 4.07 -7.92
CA ASP A 16 8.27 5.34 -7.42
C ASP A 16 8.46 5.30 -5.89
N THR A 17 7.50 4.72 -5.18
CA THR A 17 7.56 4.52 -3.74
C THR A 17 8.70 3.57 -3.37
N CYS A 18 8.84 2.45 -4.10
CA CYS A 18 9.94 1.51 -3.93
C CYS A 18 11.31 2.16 -4.16
N HIS A 19 11.44 2.99 -5.19
CA HIS A 19 12.67 3.71 -5.47
C HIS A 19 13.00 4.73 -4.38
N ALA A 20 12.02 5.55 -3.96
CA ALA A 20 12.23 6.57 -2.95
C ALA A 20 12.68 5.97 -1.60
N PHE A 21 11.95 4.98 -1.09
CA PHE A 21 12.28 4.39 0.22
C PHE A 21 13.41 3.36 0.14
N GLY A 22 13.42 2.51 -0.88
CA GLY A 22 14.41 1.44 -1.01
C GLY A 22 15.75 1.93 -1.53
N THR A 23 15.77 2.68 -2.64
CA THR A 23 17.02 3.13 -3.27
C THR A 23 17.58 4.39 -2.64
N LEU A 24 16.77 5.44 -2.45
CA LEU A 24 17.28 6.73 -1.97
C LEU A 24 17.48 6.76 -0.44
N LEU A 25 16.59 6.11 0.31
CA LEU A 25 16.62 6.09 1.78
C LEU A 25 17.15 4.76 2.37
N GLY A 26 17.48 3.79 1.54
CA GLY A 26 18.12 2.52 1.95
C GLY A 26 17.26 1.64 2.86
N GLN A 27 15.93 1.74 2.79
CA GLN A 27 15.03 0.92 3.62
C GLN A 27 14.81 -0.48 3.03
N ASP A 28 14.59 -1.47 3.90
CA ASP A 28 14.14 -2.81 3.50
C ASP A 28 12.68 -2.73 3.03
N ILE A 29 12.44 -2.99 1.75
CA ILE A 29 11.14 -2.82 1.11
C ILE A 29 10.67 -4.09 0.40
N VAL A 30 9.38 -4.39 0.53
CA VAL A 30 8.75 -5.49 -0.18
C VAL A 30 7.42 -5.04 -0.79
N LYS A 31 7.16 -5.51 -2.01
CA LYS A 31 5.84 -5.36 -2.63
C LYS A 31 4.86 -6.38 -2.04
N LEU A 32 3.67 -5.91 -1.74
CA LEU A 32 2.56 -6.68 -1.20
C LEU A 32 1.41 -6.68 -2.21
N TRP A 33 1.00 -7.87 -2.66
CA TRP A 33 -0.04 -7.97 -3.68
C TRP A 33 -1.43 -7.81 -3.05
N HIS A 34 -2.32 -7.04 -3.68
CA HIS A 34 -3.60 -6.68 -3.07
C HIS A 34 -4.53 -7.88 -2.70
N LYS A 35 -4.36 -9.04 -3.36
CA LYS A 35 -5.14 -10.25 -3.07
C LYS A 35 -4.57 -11.10 -1.93
N ASP A 36 -3.36 -10.81 -1.48
CA ASP A 36 -2.71 -11.58 -0.42
C ASP A 36 -3.17 -11.11 0.95
N HIS A 37 -3.08 -11.99 1.95
CA HIS A 37 -3.29 -11.67 3.36
C HIS A 37 -1.97 -11.51 4.12
N ASP A 38 -0.84 -11.91 3.54
CA ASP A 38 0.45 -11.84 4.22
C ASP A 38 1.07 -10.44 4.08
N LEU A 39 1.20 -9.73 5.20
CA LEU A 39 1.92 -8.46 5.30
C LEU A 39 3.44 -8.62 5.35
N LYS A 40 3.96 -9.85 5.31
CA LYS A 40 5.39 -10.20 5.31
C LYS A 40 6.16 -9.58 6.48
N SER A 41 5.49 -9.45 7.63
CA SER A 41 6.01 -8.82 8.85
C SER A 41 6.54 -7.39 8.64
N CYS A 42 5.88 -6.59 7.80
CA CYS A 42 6.23 -5.18 7.61
C CYS A 42 5.80 -4.33 8.82
N ASP A 43 6.66 -3.38 9.21
CA ASP A 43 6.42 -2.42 10.29
C ASP A 43 5.60 -1.21 9.80
N LEU A 44 5.91 -0.74 8.59
CA LEU A 44 5.20 0.34 7.90
C LEU A 44 4.55 -0.20 6.63
N LEU A 45 3.25 0.03 6.50
CA LEU A 45 2.50 -0.26 5.28
C LEU A 45 2.28 1.03 4.49
N ILE A 46 2.59 1.02 3.22
CA ILE A 46 2.43 2.16 2.31
C ILE A 46 1.36 1.80 1.28
N ILE A 47 0.33 2.63 1.21
CA ILE A 47 -0.66 2.61 0.14
C ILE A 47 -0.23 3.67 -0.88
N PRO A 48 0.27 3.27 -2.07
CA PRO A 48 0.88 4.19 -3.01
C PRO A 48 -0.16 5.01 -3.77
N GLY A 49 0.34 6.02 -4.50
CA GLY A 49 -0.47 6.80 -5.43
C GLY A 49 -0.83 6.06 -6.72
N GLY A 50 -1.68 6.71 -7.52
CA GLY A 50 -2.08 6.25 -8.85
C GLY A 50 -3.58 6.33 -9.08
N PHE A 51 -4.12 5.36 -9.82
CA PHE A 51 -5.55 5.29 -10.16
C PHE A 51 -6.01 3.85 -9.95
N SER A 52 -6.00 3.39 -8.70
CA SER A 52 -6.41 2.02 -8.38
C SER A 52 -7.79 1.72 -8.98
N TYR A 53 -7.89 0.61 -9.71
CA TYR A 53 -9.06 0.21 -10.48
C TYR A 53 -9.60 1.29 -11.44
N GLY A 54 -8.72 2.16 -11.94
CA GLY A 54 -9.05 3.26 -12.83
C GLY A 54 -9.95 4.33 -12.19
N ASP A 55 -10.06 4.35 -10.86
CA ASP A 55 -10.98 5.23 -10.11
C ASP A 55 -12.46 5.13 -10.59
N TYR A 56 -12.85 4.01 -11.21
CA TYR A 56 -14.10 3.88 -11.99
C TYR A 56 -15.39 4.19 -11.24
N LEU A 57 -15.47 3.92 -9.94
CA LEU A 57 -16.64 4.29 -9.12
C LEU A 57 -16.44 5.65 -8.44
N ARG A 58 -15.31 5.78 -7.74
CA ARG A 58 -14.78 6.95 -7.06
C ARG A 58 -13.31 6.62 -6.76
N SER A 59 -12.44 7.62 -6.67
CA SER A 59 -11.03 7.38 -6.39
C SER A 59 -10.81 6.51 -5.15
N GLY A 60 -10.04 5.43 -5.35
CA GLY A 60 -9.71 4.45 -4.31
C GLY A 60 -10.87 3.57 -3.81
N ALA A 61 -12.12 3.83 -4.21
CA ALA A 61 -13.29 3.21 -3.57
C ALA A 61 -13.43 1.70 -3.83
N ILE A 62 -12.84 1.19 -4.91
CA ILE A 62 -12.83 -0.25 -5.20
C ILE A 62 -11.69 -0.96 -4.46
N ALA A 63 -10.56 -0.26 -4.23
CA ALA A 63 -9.37 -0.84 -3.62
C ALA A 63 -9.59 -1.34 -2.19
N ARG A 64 -10.46 -0.67 -1.41
CA ARG A 64 -10.83 -1.08 -0.03
C ARG A 64 -11.36 -2.51 0.10
N PHE A 65 -11.86 -3.10 -0.98
CA PHE A 65 -12.39 -4.47 -0.98
C PHE A 65 -11.32 -5.53 -1.24
N SER A 66 -10.07 -5.11 -1.50
CA SER A 66 -8.96 -6.04 -1.67
C SER A 66 -8.66 -6.75 -0.35
N PRO A 67 -8.43 -8.09 -0.35
CA PRO A 67 -8.15 -8.87 0.84
C PRO A 67 -7.10 -8.25 1.78
N ILE A 68 -6.00 -7.72 1.23
CA ILE A 68 -4.92 -7.14 2.02
C ILE A 68 -5.35 -5.95 2.87
N MET A 69 -6.39 -5.22 2.47
CA MET A 69 -6.89 -4.05 3.20
C MET A 69 -7.48 -4.42 4.55
N ASN A 70 -8.04 -5.62 4.69
CA ASN A 70 -8.45 -6.13 6.00
C ASN A 70 -7.26 -6.22 6.95
N GLU A 71 -6.12 -6.72 6.44
CA GLU A 71 -4.90 -6.89 7.23
C GLU A 71 -4.25 -5.54 7.55
N VAL A 72 -4.28 -4.58 6.60
CA VAL A 72 -3.83 -3.20 6.84
C VAL A 72 -4.63 -2.54 7.97
N ILE A 73 -5.95 -2.70 7.98
CA ILE A 73 -6.83 -2.18 9.04
C ILE A 73 -6.46 -2.80 10.40
N VAL A 74 -6.26 -4.12 10.45
CA VAL A 74 -5.88 -4.82 11.68
C VAL A 74 -4.47 -4.39 12.15
N HIS A 75 -3.51 -4.20 11.24
CA HIS A 75 -2.18 -3.65 11.53
C HIS A 75 -2.27 -2.27 12.17
N ALA A 76 -3.03 -1.34 11.56
CA ALA A 76 -3.22 0.01 12.07
C ALA A 76 -3.89 0.02 13.46
N ASN A 77 -4.93 -0.79 13.66
CA ASN A 77 -5.63 -0.89 14.95
C ASN A 77 -4.74 -1.43 16.08
N ARG A 78 -3.68 -2.18 15.75
CA ARG A 78 -2.66 -2.63 16.71
C ARG A 78 -1.56 -1.59 16.96
N GLY A 79 -1.66 -0.40 16.38
CA GLY A 79 -0.69 0.68 16.48
C GLY A 79 0.44 0.62 15.46
N GLY A 80 0.33 -0.24 14.44
CA GLY A 80 1.28 -0.30 13.33
C GLY A 80 1.20 0.94 12.44
N TYR A 81 2.30 1.28 11.78
CA TYR A 81 2.35 2.48 10.94
C TYR A 81 1.73 2.23 9.56
N VAL A 82 0.95 3.20 9.08
CA VAL A 82 0.38 3.21 7.73
C VAL A 82 0.57 4.59 7.11
N LEU A 83 1.02 4.63 5.86
CA LEU A 83 1.20 5.85 5.06
C LEU A 83 0.38 5.75 3.77
N GLY A 84 -0.60 6.65 3.61
CA GLY A 84 -1.36 6.79 2.36
C GLY A 84 -0.87 7.99 1.55
N ILE A 85 -0.54 7.79 0.27
CA ILE A 85 -0.03 8.85 -0.61
C ILE A 85 -0.98 9.04 -1.79
N CYS A 86 -1.49 10.27 -2.00
CA CYS A 86 -2.38 10.60 -3.12
C CYS A 86 -3.61 9.66 -3.19
N ASN A 87 -3.68 8.73 -4.15
CA ASN A 87 -4.72 7.71 -4.21
C ASN A 87 -4.76 6.85 -2.95
N GLY A 88 -3.62 6.54 -2.37
CA GLY A 88 -3.56 5.82 -1.10
C GLY A 88 -4.06 6.59 0.12
N PHE A 89 -4.18 7.92 0.06
CA PHE A 89 -4.90 8.70 1.09
C PHE A 89 -6.42 8.69 0.88
N GLN A 90 -6.86 8.46 -0.35
CA GLN A 90 -8.29 8.39 -0.70
C GLN A 90 -8.90 7.01 -0.39
N ILE A 91 -8.07 5.96 -0.44
CA ILE A 91 -8.39 4.57 -0.04
C ILE A 91 -8.59 4.50 1.47
#